data_AF-A0A239FJ30-F1
#
_entry.id   AF-A0A239FJ30-F1
#
_cell.length_a   1.000
_cell.length_b   1.000
_cell.length_c   1.000
_cell.angle_alpha   90.00
_cell.angle_beta   90.00
_cell.angle_gamma   90.00
#
_symmetry.space_group_name_H-M   'P 1'
#
loop_
_entity.id
_entity.type
_entity.pdbx_description
1 polymer ?
#
loop_
_entity_poly.entity_id
_entity_poly.type
_entity_poly.pdbx_seq_one_letter_code
_entity_poly.pdbx_strand_id
1 'polypeptide(L)'
;MNTIGKRIKYLREKKKLTQKQLADATGVQRGNLSHYEKDKIKPSSDAIISLSQFFNVSCDWFLIGKTEKKGRKGKSDEEPLILRKLTDEEKKDVAKYADYLVWRRTQEEKEREQLDIIAEESDTYEEKKRRDS
;
A
#
# COMPACT_ATOMS: atom_id res chain seq x y z
N MET A 1 -9.96 -11.66 -14.12
CA MET A 1 -10.90 -11.73 -12.97
C MET A 1 -11.20 -10.30 -12.54
N ASN A 2 -12.19 -9.66 -13.17
CA ASN A 2 -12.15 -8.18 -13.29
C ASN A 2 -13.09 -7.43 -12.33
N THR A 3 -14.06 -8.09 -11.72
CA THR A 3 -15.06 -7.46 -10.84
C THR A 3 -15.04 -8.05 -9.43
N ILE A 4 -15.60 -7.32 -8.45
CA ILE A 4 -15.74 -7.78 -7.07
C ILE A 4 -16.55 -9.09 -7.03
N GLY A 5 -17.65 -9.16 -7.78
CA GLY A 5 -18.49 -10.35 -7.88
C GLY A 5 -17.74 -11.59 -8.35
N LYS A 6 -16.97 -11.43 -9.43
CA LYS A 6 -16.12 -12.52 -9.95
C LYS A 6 -15.07 -12.97 -8.93
N ARG A 7 -14.55 -12.05 -8.11
CA ARG A 7 -13.60 -12.37 -7.04
C ARG A 7 -14.22 -13.15 -5.89
N ILE A 8 -15.43 -12.76 -5.46
CA ILE A 8 -16.22 -13.49 -4.46
C ILE A 8 -16.50 -14.91 -4.95
N LYS A 9 -17.02 -15.03 -6.19
CA LYS A 9 -17.33 -16.32 -6.82
C LYS A 9 -16.10 -17.23 -6.87
N TYR A 10 -14.97 -16.69 -7.32
CA TYR A 10 -13.71 -17.42 -7.39
C TYR A 10 -13.27 -17.98 -6.03
N LEU A 11 -13.26 -17.16 -4.98
CA LEU A 11 -12.85 -17.60 -3.65
C LEU A 11 -13.82 -18.63 -3.06
N ARG A 12 -15.13 -18.44 -3.28
CA ARG A 12 -16.15 -19.40 -2.89
C ARG A 12 -15.94 -20.76 -3.54
N GLU A 13 -15.73 -20.78 -4.85
CA GLU A 13 -15.50 -22.01 -5.63
C GLU A 13 -14.18 -22.67 -5.27
N LYS A 14 -13.12 -21.88 -5.02
CA LYS A 14 -11.83 -22.38 -4.54
C LYS A 14 -11.93 -23.09 -3.19
N LYS A 15 -12.78 -22.60 -2.27
CA LYS A 15 -13.11 -23.28 -1.00
C LYS A 15 -14.21 -24.36 -1.14
N LYS A 16 -14.70 -24.63 -2.35
CA LYS A 16 -15.78 -25.60 -2.65
C LYS A 16 -17.07 -25.35 -1.87
N LEU A 17 -17.42 -24.08 -1.65
CA LEU A 17 -18.62 -23.68 -0.90
C LEU A 17 -19.81 -23.41 -1.83
N THR A 18 -21.01 -23.76 -1.38
CA THR A 18 -22.25 -23.24 -1.94
C THR A 18 -22.48 -21.79 -1.51
N GLN A 19 -23.33 -21.05 -2.23
CA GLN A 19 -23.70 -19.69 -1.83
C GLN A 19 -24.39 -19.66 -0.45
N LYS A 20 -25.12 -20.73 -0.09
CA LYS A 20 -25.73 -20.87 1.24
C LYS A 20 -24.67 -21.01 2.33
N GLN A 21 -23.71 -21.92 2.14
CA GLN A 21 -22.62 -22.11 3.12
C GLN A 21 -21.78 -20.84 3.31
N LEU A 22 -21.52 -20.10 2.24
CA LEU A 22 -20.83 -18.82 2.36
C LEU A 22 -21.67 -17.78 3.12
N ALA A 23 -22.98 -17.73 2.88
CA ALA A 23 -23.89 -16.87 3.62
C ALA A 23 -23.86 -17.18 5.12
N ASP A 24 -24.02 -18.46 5.45
CA ASP A 24 -24.04 -18.94 6.83
C ASP A 24 -22.72 -18.62 7.56
N ALA A 25 -21.58 -18.70 6.85
CA ALA A 25 -20.26 -18.45 7.42
C ALA A 25 -19.88 -16.96 7.55
N THR A 26 -20.50 -16.08 6.77
CA THR A 26 -20.13 -14.65 6.70
C THR A 26 -21.21 -13.71 7.23
N GLY A 27 -22.42 -14.22 7.49
CA GLY A 27 -23.58 -13.40 7.83
C GLY A 27 -24.12 -12.58 6.65
N VAL A 28 -23.51 -12.67 5.46
CA VAL A 28 -24.01 -12.00 4.26
C VAL A 28 -25.22 -12.75 3.73
N GLN A 29 -26.34 -12.08 3.49
CA GLN A 29 -27.54 -12.71 2.96
C GLN A 29 -27.25 -13.45 1.64
N ARG A 30 -27.72 -14.70 1.53
CA ARG A 30 -27.54 -15.55 0.33
C ARG A 30 -28.01 -14.86 -0.96
N GLY A 31 -29.13 -14.14 -0.91
CA GLY A 31 -29.65 -13.38 -2.05
C GLY A 31 -28.64 -12.34 -2.54
N ASN A 32 -28.03 -11.62 -1.60
CA ASN A 32 -26.99 -10.63 -1.89
C ASN A 32 -25.75 -11.29 -2.48
N LEU A 33 -25.28 -12.43 -1.96
CA LEU A 33 -24.17 -13.17 -2.59
C LEU A 33 -24.46 -13.54 -4.05
N SER A 34 -25.69 -14.00 -4.35
CA SER A 34 -26.08 -14.32 -5.74
C SER A 34 -26.03 -13.09 -6.64
N HIS A 35 -26.48 -11.94 -6.12
CA HIS A 35 -26.43 -10.67 -6.84
C HIS A 35 -25.01 -10.13 -7.01
N TYR A 36 -24.19 -10.24 -5.96
CA TYR A 36 -22.78 -9.84 -5.99
C TYR A 36 -22.02 -10.65 -7.03
N GLU A 37 -22.12 -11.97 -7.02
CA GLU A 37 -21.42 -12.85 -7.98
C GLU A 37 -21.84 -12.65 -9.44
N LYS A 38 -23.01 -12.06 -9.66
CA LYS A 38 -23.54 -11.69 -10.99
C LYS A 38 -23.31 -10.20 -11.33
N ASP A 39 -22.57 -9.48 -10.49
CA ASP A 39 -22.30 -8.04 -10.62
C ASP A 39 -23.58 -7.17 -10.71
N LYS A 40 -24.70 -7.64 -10.17
CA LYS A 40 -25.99 -6.93 -10.18
C LYS A 40 -26.07 -5.82 -9.13
N ILE A 41 -25.40 -6.01 -8.00
CA ILE A 41 -25.36 -5.05 -6.89
C ILE A 41 -23.94 -5.04 -6.35
N LYS A 42 -23.48 -3.89 -5.87
CA LYS A 42 -22.19 -3.78 -5.19
C LYS A 42 -22.31 -4.24 -3.73
N PRO A 43 -21.35 -5.01 -3.18
CA PRO A 43 -21.32 -5.30 -1.76
C PRO A 43 -21.16 -4.03 -0.92
N SER A 44 -21.79 -4.00 0.26
CA SER A 44 -21.53 -2.97 1.27
C SER A 44 -20.12 -3.11 1.85
N SER A 45 -19.64 -2.06 2.53
CA SER A 45 -18.39 -2.11 3.30
C SER A 45 -18.37 -3.28 4.28
N ASP A 46 -19.46 -3.51 5.01
CA ASP A 46 -19.55 -4.57 6.01
C ASP A 46 -19.47 -5.96 5.38
N ALA A 47 -20.11 -6.14 4.21
CA ALA A 47 -19.99 -7.38 3.46
C ALA A 47 -18.55 -7.60 2.98
N ILE A 48 -17.87 -6.57 2.49
CA ILE A 48 -16.45 -6.65 2.08
C ILE A 48 -15.58 -7.04 3.28
N ILE A 49 -15.77 -6.42 4.45
CA ILE A 49 -15.00 -6.71 5.67
C ILE A 49 -15.21 -8.16 6.10
N SER A 50 -16.47 -8.62 6.20
CA SER A 50 -16.79 -9.99 6.60
C SER A 50 -16.20 -11.02 5.64
N LEU A 51 -16.36 -10.79 4.33
CA LEU A 51 -15.77 -11.66 3.30
C LEU A 51 -14.24 -11.66 3.36
N SER A 52 -13.62 -10.50 3.58
CA SER A 52 -12.17 -10.35 3.71
C SER A 52 -11.61 -11.16 4.87
N GLN A 53 -12.24 -11.07 6.03
CA GLN A 53 -11.89 -11.86 7.22
C GLN A 53 -12.06 -13.36 6.97
N PHE A 54 -13.21 -13.78 6.42
CA PHE A 54 -13.49 -15.20 6.16
C PHE A 54 -12.52 -15.85 5.16
N PHE A 55 -12.13 -15.10 4.12
CA PHE A 55 -11.21 -15.60 3.09
C PHE A 55 -9.73 -15.31 3.40
N ASN A 56 -9.44 -14.60 4.49
CA ASN A 56 -8.11 -14.14 4.87
C ASN A 56 -7.40 -13.40 3.72
N VAL A 57 -8.09 -12.42 3.15
CA VAL A 57 -7.58 -11.53 2.10
C VAL A 57 -7.82 -10.08 2.50
N SER A 58 -7.05 -9.13 1.94
CA SER A 58 -7.28 -7.72 2.21
C SER A 58 -8.55 -7.20 1.53
N CYS A 59 -9.18 -6.18 2.12
CA CYS A 59 -10.28 -5.46 1.48
C CYS A 59 -9.85 -4.88 0.12
N ASP A 60 -8.61 -4.37 0.02
CA ASP A 60 -8.01 -3.86 -1.21
C ASP A 60 -7.99 -4.91 -2.34
N TRP A 61 -7.68 -6.16 -1.99
CA TRP A 61 -7.72 -7.24 -2.98
C TRP A 61 -9.14 -7.45 -3.51
N PHE A 62 -10.15 -7.39 -2.63
CA PHE A 62 -11.55 -7.49 -3.04
C PHE A 62 -11.99 -6.30 -3.91
N LEU A 63 -11.56 -5.08 -3.59
CA LEU A 63 -12.00 -3.86 -4.27
C LEU A 63 -11.27 -3.64 -5.60
N ILE A 64 -9.95 -3.78 -5.61
CA ILE A 64 -9.08 -3.37 -6.73
C ILE A 64 -8.71 -4.58 -7.60
N GLY A 65 -8.69 -5.79 -7.03
CA GLY A 65 -8.43 -7.03 -7.77
C GLY A 65 -7.01 -7.21 -8.27
N LYS A 66 -6.10 -6.30 -7.92
CA LYS A 66 -4.69 -6.47 -8.17
C LYS A 66 -4.00 -6.87 -6.89
N THR A 67 -3.21 -7.95 -6.96
CA THR A 67 -2.09 -8.14 -6.05
C THR A 67 -0.98 -7.17 -6.50
N GLU A 68 -1.21 -5.86 -6.44
CA GLU A 68 -0.08 -4.93 -6.56
C GLU A 68 0.76 -5.14 -5.30
N LYS A 69 1.69 -6.11 -5.35
CA LYS A 69 2.97 -6.01 -4.66
C LYS A 69 3.78 -4.88 -5.33
N LYS A 70 3.22 -3.67 -5.38
CA LYS A 70 3.97 -2.45 -5.63
C LYS A 70 3.97 -1.69 -4.31
N GLY A 71 5.06 -1.83 -3.58
CA GLY A 71 5.53 -0.76 -2.70
C GLY A 71 4.79 -0.52 -1.38
N ARG A 72 4.14 -1.52 -0.77
CA ARG A 72 3.88 -1.50 0.67
C ARG A 72 4.35 -2.80 1.33
N LYS A 73 5.68 -2.99 1.42
CA LYS A 73 6.25 -3.55 2.65
C LYS A 73 6.15 -2.42 3.68
N GLY A 74 5.08 -2.39 4.45
CA GLY A 74 4.85 -1.30 5.39
C GLY A 74 3.52 -1.46 6.07
N LYS A 75 3.57 -1.95 7.32
CA LYS A 75 2.48 -2.32 8.23
C LYS A 75 1.96 -3.76 8.10
N SER A 76 2.79 -4.72 8.53
CA SER A 76 2.30 -5.47 9.69
C SER A 76 2.25 -4.46 10.83
N ASP A 77 1.10 -4.28 11.49
CA ASP A 77 1.04 -3.48 12.72
C ASP A 77 1.90 -4.09 13.84
N GLU A 78 2.57 -5.20 13.57
CA GLU A 78 3.63 -5.76 14.38
C GLU A 78 4.91 -4.93 14.25
N GLU A 79 5.34 -4.35 15.37
CA GLU A 79 6.70 -3.82 15.53
C GLU A 79 7.72 -4.83 14.95
N PRO A 80 8.70 -4.38 14.14
CA PRO A 80 9.81 -5.22 13.71
C PRO A 80 10.36 -6.02 14.89
N LEU A 81 10.60 -7.32 14.70
CA LEU A 81 10.99 -8.24 15.77
C LEU A 81 12.21 -7.73 16.58
N ILE A 82 13.08 -6.95 15.94
CA ILE A 82 14.23 -6.31 16.58
C ILE A 82 13.84 -5.22 17.57
N LEU A 83 12.82 -4.41 17.27
CA LEU A 83 12.35 -3.33 18.16
C LEU A 83 11.66 -3.89 19.41
N ARG A 84 11.01 -5.06 19.31
CA ARG A 84 10.36 -5.70 20.48
C ARG A 84 11.35 -6.15 21.56
N LYS A 85 12.64 -6.33 21.21
CA LYS A 85 13.70 -6.71 22.13
C LYS A 85 14.37 -5.51 22.81
N LEU A 86 14.06 -4.29 22.37
CA LEU A 86 14.64 -3.07 22.90
C LEU A 86 13.81 -2.54 24.08
N THR A 87 14.51 -1.92 25.01
CA THR A 87 13.91 -1.09 26.05
C THR A 87 13.28 0.17 25.45
N ASP A 88 12.40 0.82 26.20
CA ASP A 88 11.76 2.06 25.74
C ASP A 88 12.77 3.19 25.47
N GLU A 89 13.87 3.22 26.21
CA GLU A 89 14.93 4.22 26.01
C GLU A 89 15.71 3.95 24.71
N GLU A 90 16.06 2.69 24.44
CA GLU A 90 16.71 2.28 23.19
C GLU A 90 15.78 2.50 21.98
N LYS A 91 14.47 2.31 22.14
CA LYS A 91 13.48 2.64 21.09
C LYS A 91 13.47 4.14 20.77
N LYS A 92 13.54 5.00 21.78
CA LYS A 92 13.65 6.46 21.56
C LYS A 92 14.93 6.82 20.82
N ASP A 93 16.04 6.16 21.13
CA ASP A 93 17.31 6.42 20.44
C ASP A 93 17.28 5.97 18.98
N VAL A 94 16.66 4.83 18.69
CA VAL A 94 16.40 4.40 17.31
C VAL A 94 15.53 5.43 16.57
N ALA A 95 14.50 5.97 17.23
CA ALA A 95 13.65 7.00 16.64
C ALA A 95 14.44 8.29 16.33
N LYS A 96 15.26 8.78 17.28
CA LYS A 96 16.14 9.94 17.06
C LYS A 96 17.10 9.70 15.89
N TYR A 97 17.67 8.50 15.79
CA TYR A 97 18.57 8.17 14.68
C TYR A 97 17.83 8.12 13.34
N ALA A 98 16.60 7.59 13.32
CA ALA A 98 15.76 7.62 12.13
C ALA A 98 15.46 9.06 11.67
N ASP A 99 15.12 9.95 12.61
CA ASP A 99 14.91 11.36 12.34
C ASP A 99 16.18 12.03 11.79
N TYR A 100 17.34 11.72 12.38
CA TYR A 100 18.63 12.20 11.88
C TYR A 100 18.91 11.71 10.45
N LEU A 101 18.65 10.44 10.13
CA LEU A 101 18.85 9.91 8.78
C LEU A 101 17.97 10.60 7.74
N VAL A 102 16.73 10.93 8.12
CA VAL A 102 15.82 11.70 7.27
C VAL A 102 16.36 13.11 7.07
N TRP A 103 16.73 13.81 8.14
CA TRP A 103 17.34 15.13 8.07
C TRP A 103 18.60 15.15 7.20
N ARG A 104 19.51 14.19 7.38
CA ARG A 104 20.77 14.11 6.62
C ARG A 104 20.52 14.02 5.12
N ARG A 105 19.58 13.16 4.70
CA ARG A 105 19.19 13.05 3.29
C ARG A 105 18.71 14.37 2.73
N THR A 106 17.91 15.12 3.49
CA THR A 106 17.40 16.42 3.03
C THR A 106 18.50 17.48 2.89
N GLN A 107 19.59 17.39 3.66
CA GLN A 107 20.73 18.30 3.50
C GLN A 107 21.57 17.92 2.28
N GLU A 108 21.85 16.63 2.09
CA GLU A 108 22.58 16.12 0.92
C GLU A 108 21.86 16.44 -0.39
N GLU A 109 20.52 16.42 -0.40
CA GLU A 109 19.70 16.81 -1.56
C GLU A 109 19.82 18.31 -1.86
N LYS A 110 19.78 19.17 -0.83
CA LYS A 110 19.93 20.63 -0.98
C LYS A 110 21.32 21.03 -1.47
N GLU A 111 22.36 20.39 -0.94
CA GLU A 111 23.74 20.65 -1.38
C GLU A 111 23.95 20.26 -2.84
N ARG A 112 23.37 19.14 -3.29
CA ARG A 112 23.39 18.73 -4.70
C ARG A 112 22.67 19.74 -5.59
N GLU A 113 21.47 20.14 -5.20
CA GLU A 113 20.69 21.13 -5.96
C GLU A 113 21.42 22.48 -6.06
N GLN A 114 22.11 22.89 -4.99
CA GLN A 114 22.91 24.12 -5.00
C GLN A 114 24.15 24.01 -5.91
N LEU A 115 24.81 22.85 -5.96
CA LEU A 115 25.94 22.62 -6.87
C LEU A 115 25.51 22.60 -8.34
N ASP A 116 24.33 22.03 -8.65
CA ASP A 116 23.77 22.02 -10.01
C ASP A 116 23.46 23.46 -10.48
N ILE A 117 22.88 24.30 -9.62
CA ILE A 117 22.63 25.72 -9.92
C ILE A 117 23.94 26.47 -10.22
N ILE A 118 24.98 26.25 -9.42
CA ILE A 118 26.29 26.89 -9.62
C ILE A 118 26.92 26.44 -10.94
N ALA A 119 26.79 25.17 -11.30
CA ALA A 119 27.32 24.64 -12.56
C ALA A 119 26.61 25.28 -13.76
N GLU A 120 25.28 25.36 -13.75
CA GLU A 120 24.48 26.00 -14.81
C GLU A 120 24.81 27.50 -14.96
N GLU A 121 24.98 28.22 -13.85
CA GLU A 121 25.39 29.64 -13.88
C GLU A 121 26.82 29.82 -14.43
N SER A 122 27.73 28.90 -14.14
CA SER A 122 29.10 28.96 -14.65
C SER A 122 29.20 28.70 -16.16
N ASP A 123 28.43 27.74 -16.67
CA ASP A 123 28.36 27.42 -18.10
C ASP A 123 27.75 28.58 -18.89
N THR A 124 26.68 29.20 -18.38
CA THR A 124 26.04 30.35 -19.03
C THR A 124 26.94 31.60 -19.07
N TYR A 125 27.81 31.79 -18.07
CA TYR A 125 28.79 32.87 -18.05
C TYR A 125 29.89 32.67 -19.11
N GLU A 126 30.45 31.47 -19.21
CA GLU A 126 31.48 31.13 -20.21
C GLU A 126 30.92 31.20 -21.64
N GLU A 127 29.66 30.80 -21.87
CA GLU A 127 29.01 30.97 -23.18
C GLU A 127 28.84 32.44 -23.59
N LYS A 128 28.46 33.32 -22.66
CA LYS A 128 28.35 34.77 -22.95
C LYS A 128 29.72 35.38 -23.26
N LYS A 129 30.74 35.05 -22.48
CA LYS A 129 32.12 35.53 -22.69
C LYS A 129 32.70 35.11 -24.05
N ARG A 130 32.32 33.94 -24.56
CA ARG A 130 32.70 33.47 -25.91
C ARG A 130 31.95 34.17 -27.04
N ARG A 131 30.75 34.72 -26.79
CA ARG A 131 29.97 35.46 -27.79
C ARG A 131 30.39 36.93 -27.90
N ASP A 132 30.95 37.49 -26.83
CA ASP A 132 31.41 38.88 -26.77
C ASP A 132 32.90 39.07 -27.14
N SER A 133 33.60 37.99 -27.54
CA SER A 133 34.98 37.95 -28.06
C SER A 133 35.01 37.77 -29.57
#